data_AF-A0A925NTJ4-F1
#
_entry.id   AF-A0A925NTJ4-F1
#
_cell.length_a   1.000
_cell.length_b   1.000
_cell.length_c   1.000
_cell.angle_alpha   90.00
_cell.angle_beta   90.00
_cell.angle_gamma   90.00
#
_symmetry.space_group_name_H-M   'P 1'
#
loop_
_entity.id
_entity.type
_entity.pdbx_description
1 polymer ?
#
loop_
_entity_poly.entity_id
_entity_poly.type
_entity_poly.pdbx_seq_one_letter_code
_entity_poly.pdbx_strand_id
1 'polypeptide(L)'
;VGAGLAKVTKEGAGFKATEVWRKTGDKPLANHWSTPVLKDGHLYGMFQFKEYGSGPLKCVELATGLVKWEKPGFGPGNVILADNHIVALSDAGELVLIQAAPTAYKEVARADVLDGKCWSTPVLSNGRIFARSTKEGVCLDLTTQTAMK
;
A
#
# COMPACT_ATOMS: atom_id res chain seq x y z
N VAL A 1 12.47 4.51 15.18
CA VAL A 1 11.70 3.88 14.06
C VAL A 1 11.13 2.56 14.57
N GLY A 2 9.93 2.19 14.15
CA GLY A 2 9.24 0.98 14.60
C GLY A 2 7.78 0.95 14.18
N ALA A 3 7.07 -0.10 14.56
CA ALA A 3 5.63 -0.25 14.39
C ALA A 3 4.99 -0.80 15.68
N GLY A 4 3.71 -0.52 15.88
CA GLY A 4 2.95 -1.07 17.01
C GLY A 4 1.47 -1.13 16.68
N LEU A 5 0.76 -2.01 17.39
CA LEU A 5 -0.70 -2.04 17.40
C LEU A 5 -1.18 -1.69 18.81
N ALA A 6 -2.14 -0.79 18.90
CA ALA A 6 -2.88 -0.53 20.12
C ALA A 6 -4.37 -0.78 19.88
N LYS A 7 -5.01 -1.46 20.83
CA LYS A 7 -6.46 -1.60 20.89
C LYS A 7 -7.03 -0.42 21.67
N VAL A 8 -7.98 0.30 21.06
CA VAL A 8 -8.69 1.41 21.71
C VAL A 8 -10.09 0.95 22.11
N THR A 9 -10.43 1.09 23.39
CA THR A 9 -11.73 0.72 23.97
C THR A 9 -12.33 1.91 24.71
N LYS A 10 -13.65 2.09 24.62
CA LYS A 10 -14.37 3.11 25.41
C LYS A 10 -14.48 2.64 26.86
N GLU A 11 -14.08 3.48 27.82
CA GLU A 11 -14.22 3.24 29.26
C GLU A 11 -14.93 4.45 29.88
N GLY A 12 -16.22 4.28 30.24
CA GLY A 12 -17.06 5.37 30.74
C GLY A 12 -17.17 6.53 29.73
N ALA A 13 -16.75 7.72 30.16
CA ALA A 13 -16.72 8.93 29.33
C ALA A 13 -15.43 9.06 28.47
N GLY A 14 -14.44 8.19 28.66
CA GLY A 14 -13.13 8.27 28.00
C GLY A 14 -12.81 7.07 27.08
N PHE A 15 -11.58 7.06 26.58
CA PHE A 15 -11.01 5.95 25.81
C PHE A 15 -9.71 5.48 26.47
N LYS A 16 -9.48 4.17 26.47
CA LYS A 16 -8.21 3.54 26.86
C LYS A 16 -7.56 2.91 25.65
N ALA A 17 -6.27 3.21 25.45
CA ALA A 17 -5.43 2.53 24.49
C ALA A 17 -4.57 1.48 25.22
N THR A 18 -4.62 0.23 24.77
CA THR A 18 -3.79 -0.85 25.28
C THR A 18 -2.88 -1.35 24.17
N GLU A 19 -1.57 -1.35 24.40
CA GLU A 19 -0.62 -1.92 23.44
C GLU A 19 -0.87 -3.43 23.29
N VAL A 20 -1.01 -3.88 22.05
CA VAL A 20 -1.14 -5.30 21.70
C VAL A 20 0.23 -5.87 21.37
N TRP A 21 1.01 -5.15 20.56
CA TRP A 21 2.39 -5.49 20.25
C TRP A 21 3.19 -4.26 19.83
N ARG A 22 4.51 -4.37 19.99
CA ARG A 22 5.50 -3.38 19.55
C ARG A 22 6.64 -4.11 18.82
N LYS A 23 7.08 -3.54 17.69
CA LYS A 23 8.32 -3.92 17.01
C LYS A 23 9.19 -2.68 16.85
N THR A 24 10.40 -2.72 17.38
CA THR A 24 11.39 -1.64 17.27
C THR A 24 12.26 -1.86 16.04
N GLY A 25 12.89 -0.78 15.57
CA GLY A 25 13.75 -0.82 14.39
C GLY A 25 13.02 -0.41 13.10
N ASP A 26 13.80 -0.24 12.05
CA ASP A 26 13.32 0.13 10.72
C ASP A 26 12.85 -1.07 9.88
N LYS A 27 13.01 -2.29 10.40
CA LYS A 27 12.57 -3.54 9.77
C LYS A 27 11.86 -4.45 10.77
N PRO A 28 10.91 -5.30 10.31
CA PRO A 28 10.41 -5.40 8.94
C PRO A 28 9.20 -4.49 8.65
N LEU A 29 8.71 -3.74 9.65
CA LEU A 29 7.41 -3.07 9.61
C LEU A 29 7.47 -1.54 9.63
N ALA A 30 8.65 -0.92 9.55
CA ALA A 30 8.67 0.52 9.44
C ALA A 30 7.96 0.94 8.15
N ASN A 31 7.27 2.07 8.23
CA ASN A 31 6.63 2.67 7.10
C ASN A 31 7.07 4.13 7.04
N HIS A 32 7.70 4.50 5.92
CA HIS A 32 8.26 5.84 5.76
C HIS A 32 7.18 6.87 5.42
N TRP A 33 6.56 6.76 4.24
CA TRP A 33 5.62 7.75 3.69
C TRP A 33 4.34 7.13 3.13
N SER A 34 4.16 5.82 3.33
CA SER A 34 3.01 5.09 2.80
C SER A 34 1.94 4.94 3.88
N THR A 35 0.68 4.94 3.50
CA THR A 35 -0.41 4.56 4.42
C THR A 35 -0.93 3.19 4.01
N PRO A 36 -0.66 2.11 4.78
CA PRO A 36 -1.18 0.79 4.46
C PRO A 36 -2.71 0.76 4.55
N VAL A 37 -3.33 -0.03 3.68
CA VAL A 37 -4.77 -0.29 3.70
C VAL A 37 -5.07 -1.62 4.39
N LEU A 38 -6.18 -1.68 5.12
CA LEU A 38 -6.62 -2.88 5.85
C LEU A 38 -7.70 -3.63 5.06
N LYS A 39 -7.48 -4.92 4.80
CA LYS A 39 -8.50 -5.83 4.26
C LYS A 39 -8.43 -7.17 4.99
N ASP A 40 -9.56 -7.63 5.53
CA ASP A 40 -9.72 -8.94 6.19
C ASP A 40 -8.61 -9.27 7.20
N GLY A 41 -8.28 -8.31 8.08
CA GLY A 41 -7.26 -8.48 9.12
C GLY A 41 -5.80 -8.35 8.64
N HIS A 42 -5.57 -7.98 7.39
CA HIS A 42 -4.25 -7.84 6.80
C HIS A 42 -4.01 -6.42 6.27
N LEU A 43 -2.86 -5.86 6.60
CA LEU A 43 -2.37 -4.59 6.07
C LEU A 43 -1.61 -4.83 4.77
N TYR A 44 -1.87 -4.01 3.76
CA TYR A 44 -1.15 -3.99 2.50
C TYR A 44 -0.54 -2.60 2.31
N GLY A 45 0.76 -2.51 2.02
CA GLY A 45 1.42 -1.22 1.83
C GLY A 45 2.94 -1.32 1.75
N MET A 46 3.61 -0.17 1.57
CA MET A 46 5.07 -0.12 1.45
C MET A 46 5.69 -0.03 2.85
N PHE A 47 6.09 -1.18 3.38
CA PHE A 47 6.75 -1.28 4.68
C PHE A 47 8.26 -1.24 4.50
N GLN A 48 8.80 -0.03 4.40
CA GLN A 48 10.23 0.23 4.23
C GLN A 48 10.63 1.54 4.91
N PHE A 49 11.93 1.74 5.07
CA PHE A 49 12.52 3.00 5.52
C PHE A 49 13.72 3.39 4.65
N LYS A 50 13.58 4.47 3.87
CA LYS A 50 14.61 5.02 2.97
C LYS A 50 15.15 4.05 1.91
N GLU A 51 14.35 3.07 1.48
CA GLU A 51 14.66 2.15 0.38
C GLU A 51 14.00 2.66 -0.91
N TYR A 52 14.68 3.56 -1.64
CA TYR A 52 14.19 4.15 -2.90
C TYR A 52 14.37 3.18 -4.07
N GLY A 53 13.38 3.07 -4.96
CA GLY A 53 13.35 2.19 -6.14
C GLY A 53 13.23 0.68 -5.85
N SER A 54 13.69 0.20 -4.68
CA SER A 54 13.72 -1.23 -4.35
C SER A 54 12.82 -1.64 -3.19
N GLY A 55 12.32 -0.67 -2.42
CA GLY A 55 11.52 -0.91 -1.22
C GLY A 55 10.32 -1.84 -1.48
N PRO A 56 9.99 -2.75 -0.56
CA PRO A 56 8.97 -3.77 -0.79
C PRO A 56 7.53 -3.28 -0.52
N LEU A 57 6.61 -3.75 -1.35
CA LEU A 57 5.18 -3.87 -1.00
C LEU A 57 5.01 -5.15 -0.17
N LYS A 58 4.32 -5.07 0.97
CA LYS A 58 4.09 -6.23 1.85
C LYS A 58 2.63 -6.42 2.19
N CYS A 59 2.29 -7.66 2.51
CA CYS A 59 1.12 -8.02 3.30
C CYS A 59 1.56 -8.37 4.73
N VAL A 60 0.92 -7.77 5.72
CA VAL A 60 1.20 -7.95 7.14
C VAL A 60 -0.07 -8.30 7.89
N GLU A 61 -0.07 -9.38 8.65
CA GLU A 61 -1.19 -9.73 9.54
C GLU A 61 -1.27 -8.71 10.68
N LEU A 62 -2.39 -7.98 10.78
CA LEU A 62 -2.54 -6.89 11.74
C LEU A 62 -2.42 -7.38 13.19
N ALA A 63 -3.02 -8.52 13.49
CA ALA A 63 -3.11 -9.05 14.85
C ALA A 63 -1.75 -9.35 15.48
N THR A 64 -0.75 -9.73 14.67
CA THR A 64 0.56 -10.22 15.14
C THR A 64 1.74 -9.39 14.63
N GLY A 65 1.52 -8.58 13.59
CA GLY A 65 2.58 -7.91 12.84
C GLY A 65 3.45 -8.89 12.02
N LEU A 66 3.00 -10.12 11.76
CA LEU A 66 3.74 -11.07 10.93
C LEU A 66 3.62 -10.69 9.45
N VAL A 67 4.76 -10.62 8.76
CA VAL A 67 4.79 -10.46 7.30
C VAL A 67 4.35 -11.77 6.65
N LYS A 68 3.28 -11.72 5.85
CA LYS A 68 2.76 -12.90 5.13
C LYS A 68 3.49 -13.11 3.81
N TRP A 69 3.77 -12.01 3.12
CA TRP A 69 4.60 -11.99 1.92
C TRP A 69 5.14 -10.57 1.69
N GLU A 70 6.21 -10.47 0.90
CA GLU A 70 6.76 -9.21 0.42
C GLU A 70 7.18 -9.32 -1.05
N LYS A 71 7.09 -8.21 -1.77
CA LYS A 71 7.51 -8.06 -3.16
C LYS A 71 8.35 -6.78 -3.30
N PRO A 72 9.65 -6.88 -3.59
CA PRO A 72 10.52 -5.71 -3.84
C PRO A 72 10.11 -4.92 -5.09
N GLY A 73 10.68 -3.71 -5.23
CA GLY A 73 10.58 -2.91 -6.46
C GLY A 73 9.50 -1.83 -6.46
N PHE A 74 9.02 -1.41 -5.29
CA PHE A 74 7.99 -0.35 -5.19
C PHE A 74 8.51 0.95 -4.58
N GLY A 75 9.58 0.91 -3.79
CA GLY A 75 10.12 2.07 -3.11
C GLY A 75 9.14 2.74 -2.14
N PRO A 76 9.32 4.04 -1.79
CA PRO A 76 8.36 4.89 -1.08
C PRO A 76 7.11 5.24 -1.93
N GLY A 77 6.45 4.23 -2.48
CA GLY A 77 5.17 4.37 -3.16
C GLY A 77 3.96 4.39 -2.20
N ASN A 78 2.76 4.37 -2.77
CA ASN A 78 1.49 4.35 -2.03
C ASN A 78 0.49 3.36 -2.61
N VAL A 79 -0.49 2.98 -1.80
CA VAL A 79 -1.56 2.07 -2.18
C VAL A 79 -2.94 2.65 -1.92
N ILE A 80 -3.93 2.19 -2.68
CA ILE A 80 -5.34 2.24 -2.32
C ILE A 80 -5.96 0.84 -2.45
N LEU A 81 -7.07 0.61 -1.76
CA LEU A 81 -7.90 -0.58 -1.89
C LEU A 81 -9.10 -0.26 -2.77
N ALA A 82 -9.32 -1.07 -3.81
CA ALA A 82 -10.51 -1.02 -4.66
C ALA A 82 -11.09 -2.44 -4.76
N ASP A 83 -12.27 -2.64 -4.19
CA ASP A 83 -12.89 -3.97 -3.98
C ASP A 83 -11.92 -4.96 -3.32
N ASN A 84 -11.53 -6.02 -4.05
CA ASN A 84 -10.59 -7.06 -3.60
C ASN A 84 -9.18 -6.88 -4.19
N HIS A 85 -8.86 -5.69 -4.70
CA HIS A 85 -7.56 -5.40 -5.31
C HIS A 85 -6.86 -4.24 -4.62
N ILE A 86 -5.54 -4.33 -4.54
CA ILE A 86 -4.67 -3.21 -4.19
C ILE A 86 -4.19 -2.58 -5.48
N VAL A 87 -4.37 -1.26 -5.58
CA VAL A 87 -3.74 -0.44 -6.62
C VAL A 87 -2.52 0.21 -5.97
N ALA A 88 -1.33 -0.20 -6.39
CA ALA A 88 -0.06 0.30 -5.90
C ALA A 88 0.60 1.21 -6.94
N LEU A 89 0.97 2.43 -6.54
CA LEU A 89 1.83 3.30 -7.32
C LEU A 89 3.25 3.19 -6.76
N SER A 90 4.21 2.69 -7.55
CA SER A 90 5.62 2.65 -7.18
C SER A 90 6.24 4.06 -7.18
N ASP A 91 7.35 4.24 -6.47
CA ASP A 91 8.07 5.52 -6.45
C ASP A 91 8.69 5.89 -7.81
N ALA A 92 8.84 4.90 -8.69
CA ALA A 92 9.28 5.03 -10.08
C ALA A 92 8.16 5.37 -11.06
N GLY A 93 6.88 5.35 -10.64
CA GLY A 93 5.75 5.73 -11.49
C GLY A 93 5.01 4.57 -12.18
N GLU A 94 5.26 3.34 -11.74
CA GLU A 94 4.47 2.18 -12.19
C GLU A 94 3.17 2.08 -11.38
N LEU A 95 2.06 1.90 -12.07
CA LEU A 95 0.79 1.53 -11.45
C LEU A 95 0.57 0.03 -11.57
N VAL A 96 0.43 -0.64 -10.43
CA VAL A 96 0.33 -2.09 -10.33
C VAL A 96 -0.98 -2.47 -9.65
N LEU A 97 -1.76 -3.31 -10.32
CA LEU A 97 -2.96 -3.92 -9.76
C LEU A 97 -2.62 -5.31 -9.23
N ILE A 98 -2.90 -5.57 -7.96
CA ILE A 98 -2.66 -6.87 -7.34
C ILE A 98 -3.91 -7.34 -6.58
N GLN A 99 -4.09 -8.65 -6.42
CA GLN A 99 -5.13 -9.17 -5.55
C GLN A 99 -4.79 -8.93 -4.08
N ALA A 100 -5.76 -8.49 -3.27
CA ALA A 100 -5.63 -8.34 -1.82
C ALA A 100 -5.73 -9.71 -1.12
N ALA A 101 -4.79 -10.62 -1.42
CA ALA A 101 -4.76 -11.98 -0.90
C ALA A 101 -3.61 -12.15 0.10
N PRO A 102 -3.87 -12.66 1.33
CA PRO A 102 -2.81 -12.82 2.32
C PRO A 102 -1.91 -14.03 2.06
N THR A 103 -2.30 -14.94 1.17
CA THR A 103 -1.57 -16.19 0.92
C THR A 103 -0.31 -15.99 0.10
N ALA A 104 -0.33 -15.06 -0.86
CA ALA A 104 0.80 -14.76 -1.74
C ALA A 104 0.56 -13.47 -2.52
N TYR A 105 1.65 -12.86 -2.99
CA TYR A 105 1.59 -11.79 -4.00
C TYR A 105 1.01 -12.33 -5.31
N LYS A 106 -0.01 -11.66 -5.85
CA LYS A 106 -0.66 -12.01 -7.13
C LYS A 106 -0.91 -10.75 -7.94
N GLU A 107 -0.01 -10.49 -8.89
CA GLU A 107 -0.13 -9.37 -9.83
C GLU A 107 -1.16 -9.67 -10.92
N VAL A 108 -2.01 -8.68 -11.21
CA VAL A 108 -3.02 -8.74 -12.27
C VAL A 108 -2.56 -7.94 -13.47
N ALA A 109 -2.04 -6.73 -13.25
CA ALA A 109 -1.55 -5.85 -14.30
C ALA A 109 -0.53 -4.86 -13.76
N ARG A 110 0.31 -4.34 -14.66
CA ARG A 110 1.31 -3.31 -14.41
C ARG A 110 1.43 -2.41 -15.63
N ALA A 111 1.59 -1.11 -15.41
CA ALA A 111 1.89 -0.16 -16.46
C ALA A 111 2.80 0.96 -15.93
N ASP A 112 3.75 1.39 -16.76
CA ASP A 112 4.46 2.66 -16.57
C ASP A 112 3.52 3.80 -16.92
N VAL A 113 3.19 4.66 -15.96
CA VAL A 113 2.17 5.70 -16.15
C VAL A 113 2.67 7.10 -15.84
N LEU A 114 3.82 7.25 -15.20
CA LEU A 114 4.36 8.53 -14.76
C LEU A 114 5.88 8.53 -14.80
N ASP A 115 6.48 9.66 -15.16
CA ASP A 115 7.89 9.95 -14.97
C ASP A 115 8.14 10.75 -13.68
N GLY A 116 9.36 10.66 -13.14
CA GLY A 116 9.78 11.43 -11.96
C GLY A 116 9.39 10.76 -10.64
N LYS A 117 9.44 11.53 -9.53
CA LYS A 117 9.22 10.95 -8.19
C LYS A 117 7.73 10.79 -7.91
N CYS A 118 7.30 9.57 -7.60
CA CYS A 118 5.89 9.23 -7.37
C CYS A 118 5.64 8.83 -5.90
N TRP A 119 5.58 9.81 -5.00
CA TRP A 119 5.34 9.58 -3.57
C TRP A 119 3.91 9.95 -3.12
N SER A 120 3.01 10.17 -4.09
CA SER A 120 1.62 10.53 -3.82
C SER A 120 0.71 9.30 -3.80
N THR A 121 -0.41 9.37 -3.09
CA THR A 121 -1.44 8.32 -3.12
C THR A 121 -2.28 8.46 -4.39
N PRO A 122 -2.42 7.40 -5.22
CA PRO A 122 -3.34 7.44 -6.35
C PRO A 122 -4.80 7.51 -5.86
N VAL A 123 -5.70 8.01 -6.69
CA VAL A 123 -7.12 8.14 -6.36
C VAL A 123 -7.96 7.44 -7.43
N LEU A 124 -8.94 6.64 -7.00
CA LEU A 124 -9.95 6.06 -7.88
C LEU A 124 -11.24 6.86 -7.74
N SER A 125 -11.79 7.32 -8.86
CA SER A 125 -13.09 8.00 -8.90
C SER A 125 -13.78 7.78 -10.25
N ASN A 126 -15.05 7.39 -10.23
CA ASN A 126 -15.88 7.16 -11.44
C ASN A 126 -15.18 6.31 -12.52
N GLY A 127 -14.59 5.19 -12.11
CA GLY A 127 -13.89 4.29 -13.04
C GLY A 127 -12.58 4.85 -13.59
N ARG A 128 -12.02 5.91 -13.00
CA ARG A 128 -10.75 6.51 -13.42
C ARG A 128 -9.74 6.55 -12.29
N ILE A 129 -8.49 6.23 -12.60
CA ILE A 129 -7.37 6.39 -11.67
C ILE A 129 -6.66 7.70 -11.99
N PHE A 130 -6.51 8.53 -10.97
CA PHE A 130 -5.74 9.76 -10.99
C PHE A 130 -4.46 9.53 -10.19
N ALA A 131 -3.32 9.86 -10.79
CA ALA A 131 -2.02 9.77 -10.15
C ALA A 131 -1.17 10.97 -10.57
N ARG A 132 -0.17 11.30 -9.76
CA ARG A 132 0.78 12.38 -10.09
C ARG A 132 2.17 12.11 -9.57
N SER A 133 3.13 12.70 -10.26
CA SER A 133 4.53 12.75 -9.89
C SER A 133 4.95 14.19 -9.58
N THR A 134 6.26 14.39 -9.44
CA THR A 134 6.86 15.72 -9.41
C THR A 134 6.92 16.41 -10.78
N LYS A 135 6.60 15.72 -11.87
CA LYS A 135 6.68 16.25 -13.24
C LYS A 135 5.31 16.42 -13.88
N GLU A 136 4.39 15.50 -13.63
CA GLU A 136 3.13 15.44 -14.36
C GLU A 136 2.01 14.80 -13.54
N GLY A 137 0.81 14.77 -14.12
CA GLY A 137 -0.33 14.02 -13.61
C GLY A 137 -1.02 13.26 -14.74
N VAL A 138 -1.63 12.12 -14.39
CA VAL A 138 -2.33 11.25 -15.34
C VAL A 138 -3.74 10.92 -14.86
N CYS A 139 -4.60 10.64 -15.83
CA CYS A 139 -5.94 10.11 -15.64
C CYS A 139 -6.10 8.87 -16.54
N LEU A 140 -6.27 7.71 -15.93
CA LEU A 140 -6.40 6.43 -16.62
C LEU A 140 -7.85 5.96 -16.54
N ASP A 141 -8.47 5.69 -17.68
CA ASP A 141 -9.83 5.17 -17.74
C ASP A 141 -9.84 3.64 -17.62
N LEU A 142 -10.55 3.13 -16.63
CA LEU A 142 -10.72 1.69 -16.40
C LEU A 142 -11.97 1.12 -17.09
N THR A 143 -12.81 1.96 -17.67
CA THR A 143 -14.07 1.55 -18.30
C THR A 143 -13.89 1.11 -19.75
N THR A 144 -12.81 1.53 -20.40
CA THR A 144 -12.48 1.10 -21.75
C THR A 144 -11.85 -0.29 -21.72
N GLN A 145 -12.69 -1.32 -21.83
CA GLN A 145 -12.23 -2.61 -22.37
C GLN A 145 -11.87 -2.37 -23.83
N THR A 146 -10.61 -2.10 -24.14
CA THR A 146 -10.11 -2.43 -25.47
C THR A 146 -10.15 -3.95 -25.53
N ALA A 147 -11.12 -4.49 -26.26
CA ALA A 147 -11.25 -5.92 -26.50
C ALA A 147 -9.85 -6.50 -26.79
N MET A 148 -9.39 -7.40 -25.92
CA MET A 148 -8.23 -8.24 -26.25
C MET A 148 -8.62 -9.01 -27.51
N LYS A 149 -7.97 -8.67 -28.63
CA LYS A 149 -7.89 -9.55 -29.80
C LYS A 149 -6.78 -10.56 -29.56
#